data_AF-A0A7Y9GI51-F1
#
_entry.id   AF-A0A7Y9GI51-F1
#
_cell.length_a   1.000
_cell.length_b   1.000
_cell.length_c   1.000
_cell.angle_alpha   90.00
_cell.angle_beta   90.00
_cell.angle_gamma   90.00
#
_symmetry.space_group_name_H-M   'P 1'
#
loop_
_entity.id
_entity.type
_entity.pdbx_description
1 polymer ?
#
loop_
_entity_poly.entity_id
_entity_poly.type
_entity_poly.pdbx_seq_one_letter_code
_entity_poly.pdbx_strand_id
1 'polypeptide(L)'
;MGIEHTPKEAVDNSSVQPRKPGLRPDNPGSPDQPSRLQSLARAREPAQSQNADEEQVGAVSKDRPAEQGLLAGGAENDDLSAWIAAAEQLLGKPEPTAADGEDSANDTEERIEVAADRLDIPDDLSTVVEYGRPHRTDEGGEKQALPLFDGIPKREDARQGALGDCGVIAAMGAVAGKVPDKIQSSVRDNEDGTVTVSLHETEFKDGDIATPTGRILDITVTKDVPVLAEKPGEAAFARCTNAGVTWPGYIEKALGAVDETWPPERGQNPLLGNPAERGYARLDKGTGAWTQAEILAQLTGRPACVDRLNTDPGAAADNEAVLTALVESGRPTVVSTVPDFMQRADPRVYKLRCQHAYELIGVEDGKALLRNPYGHKHPDPVPIAEFTKHFNSYYAALEGETGGG
;
A
#
# COMPACT_ATOMS: atom_id res chain seq x y z
N MET A 1 -55.80 -18.22 -77.52
CA MET A 1 -55.99 -16.79 -77.18
C MET A 1 -56.99 -16.72 -76.04
N GLY A 2 -56.68 -16.02 -74.95
CA GLY A 2 -57.40 -16.08 -73.66
C GLY A 2 -56.42 -16.52 -72.57
N ILE A 3 -55.79 -15.62 -71.81
CA ILE A 3 -56.29 -14.85 -70.65
C ILE A 3 -56.62 -15.74 -69.46
N GLU A 4 -55.86 -15.60 -68.37
CA GLU A 4 -56.32 -15.50 -66.97
C GLU A 4 -55.11 -15.30 -66.04
N HIS A 5 -54.95 -14.09 -65.48
CA HIS A 5 -55.29 -13.70 -64.09
C HIS A 5 -54.26 -14.12 -63.03
N THR A 6 -53.48 -13.13 -62.59
CA THR A 6 -52.76 -13.12 -61.30
C THR A 6 -53.29 -11.96 -60.45
N PRO A 7 -53.61 -12.17 -59.16
CA PRO A 7 -53.99 -11.10 -58.25
C PRO A 7 -52.86 -10.64 -57.30
N LYS A 8 -53.02 -9.36 -56.93
CA LYS A 8 -52.49 -8.51 -55.84
C LYS A 8 -51.97 -9.17 -54.55
N GLU A 9 -50.79 -8.73 -54.09
CA GLU A 9 -50.50 -7.82 -52.95
C GLU A 9 -50.32 -8.53 -51.60
N ALA A 10 -49.15 -8.35 -50.99
CA ALA A 10 -49.02 -7.95 -49.59
C ALA A 10 -47.59 -7.47 -49.29
N VAL A 11 -47.52 -6.33 -48.61
CA VAL A 11 -46.35 -5.66 -48.06
C VAL A 11 -45.94 -6.37 -46.76
N ASP A 12 -44.64 -6.58 -46.52
CA ASP A 12 -44.12 -6.43 -45.15
C ASP A 12 -42.62 -6.08 -45.10
N ASN A 13 -42.32 -5.36 -44.05
CA ASN A 13 -41.22 -4.47 -43.73
C ASN A 13 -40.29 -5.19 -42.74
N SER A 14 -38.98 -5.25 -42.96
CA SER A 14 -38.04 -5.44 -41.84
C SER A 14 -36.58 -5.08 -42.12
N SER A 15 -36.10 -4.19 -41.25
CA SER A 15 -34.78 -4.14 -40.62
C SER A 15 -33.53 -3.93 -41.47
N VAL A 16 -33.16 -2.65 -41.54
CA VAL A 16 -31.79 -2.13 -41.60
C VAL A 16 -30.97 -2.71 -40.43
N GLN A 17 -29.85 -3.39 -40.73
CA GLN A 17 -28.80 -3.67 -39.74
C GLN A 17 -27.67 -2.64 -39.84
N PRO A 18 -27.17 -2.12 -38.70
CA PRO A 18 -26.02 -1.22 -38.69
C PRO A 18 -24.72 -1.97 -38.96
N ARG A 19 -23.87 -1.37 -39.81
CA ARG A 19 -22.52 -1.83 -40.15
C ARG A 19 -21.64 -1.82 -38.89
N LYS A 20 -21.00 -2.95 -38.59
CA LYS A 20 -19.90 -3.04 -37.62
C LYS A 20 -18.71 -2.19 -38.11
N PRO A 21 -18.10 -1.33 -37.26
CA PRO A 21 -16.80 -0.76 -37.55
C PRO A 21 -15.74 -1.86 -37.47
N GLY A 22 -15.02 -2.09 -38.56
CA GLY A 22 -13.87 -3.01 -38.57
C GLY A 22 -12.74 -2.43 -37.73
N LEU A 23 -12.30 -3.18 -36.72
CA LEU A 23 -11.05 -2.94 -36.00
C LEU A 23 -9.89 -3.12 -36.97
N ARG A 24 -8.99 -2.12 -37.01
CA ARG A 24 -7.73 -2.22 -37.74
C ARG A 24 -6.80 -3.17 -36.97
N PRO A 25 -5.98 -3.98 -37.65
CA PRO A 25 -4.92 -4.73 -37.00
C PRO A 25 -3.88 -3.75 -36.43
N ASP A 26 -3.55 -3.92 -35.15
CA ASP A 26 -2.48 -3.17 -34.50
C ASP A 26 -1.12 -3.56 -35.09
N ASN A 27 -0.37 -2.53 -35.44
CA ASN A 27 1.02 -2.61 -35.87
C ASN A 27 1.90 -3.00 -34.67
N PRO A 28 2.90 -3.88 -34.82
CA PRO A 28 3.81 -4.21 -33.72
C PRO A 28 4.57 -2.96 -33.26
N GLY A 29 4.49 -2.68 -31.96
CA GLY A 29 5.01 -1.46 -31.34
C GLY A 29 6.53 -1.30 -31.47
N SER A 30 6.95 -0.04 -31.62
CA SER A 30 8.34 0.38 -31.47
C SER A 30 8.85 0.05 -30.04
N PRO A 31 10.12 -0.35 -29.88
CA PRO A 31 10.71 -0.77 -28.61
C PRO A 31 10.80 0.30 -27.50
N ASP A 32 10.38 1.54 -27.77
CA ASP A 32 10.57 2.69 -26.87
C ASP A 32 9.27 3.29 -26.29
N GLN A 33 8.10 2.65 -26.47
CA GLN A 33 6.87 3.11 -25.83
C GLN A 33 6.62 2.42 -24.48
N PRO A 34 6.42 3.19 -23.38
CA PRO A 34 6.09 2.60 -22.09
C PRO A 34 4.72 1.94 -22.15
N SER A 35 4.56 0.82 -21.45
CA SER A 35 3.31 0.09 -21.43
C SER A 35 2.17 0.91 -20.80
N ARG A 36 0.92 0.53 -21.05
CA ARG A 36 -0.26 1.26 -20.52
C ARG A 36 -0.24 1.29 -18.98
N LEU A 37 0.27 0.24 -18.33
CA LEU A 37 0.47 0.20 -16.88
C LEU A 37 1.67 1.02 -16.40
N GLN A 38 2.76 1.10 -17.17
CA GLN A 38 3.81 2.10 -16.87
C GLN A 38 3.27 3.53 -17.00
N SER A 39 2.36 3.76 -17.93
CA SER A 39 1.69 5.04 -18.11
C SER A 39 0.66 5.33 -17.02
N LEU A 40 -0.07 4.32 -16.52
CA LEU A 40 -0.99 4.46 -15.38
C LEU A 40 -0.23 4.60 -14.06
N ALA A 41 0.83 3.81 -13.84
CA ALA A 41 1.73 3.98 -12.72
C ALA A 41 2.39 5.38 -12.76
N ARG A 42 2.81 5.85 -13.95
CA ARG A 42 3.33 7.21 -14.19
C ARG A 42 2.25 8.30 -14.13
N ALA A 43 0.98 8.00 -14.39
CA ALA A 43 -0.13 8.95 -14.28
C ALA A 43 -0.65 9.05 -12.83
N ARG A 44 -0.49 7.99 -12.04
CA ARG A 44 -0.58 7.99 -10.58
C ARG A 44 0.67 8.62 -9.93
N GLU A 45 1.76 8.87 -10.68
CA GLU A 45 2.76 9.87 -10.31
C GLU A 45 2.17 11.27 -10.63
N PRO A 46 2.13 12.23 -9.68
CA PRO A 46 1.69 13.59 -10.02
C PRO A 46 2.56 14.15 -11.15
N ALA A 47 1.91 14.77 -12.14
CA ALA A 47 2.48 15.19 -13.41
C ALA A 47 3.83 15.92 -13.25
N GLN A 48 4.92 15.20 -13.49
CA GLN A 48 6.25 15.75 -13.67
C GLN A 48 6.48 15.94 -15.17
N SER A 49 5.99 17.06 -15.71
CA SER A 49 6.39 17.51 -17.04
C SER A 49 7.68 18.30 -16.95
N GLN A 50 8.66 17.80 -17.70
CA GLN A 50 9.85 18.49 -18.18
C GLN A 50 9.51 19.92 -18.66
N ASN A 51 10.26 20.92 -18.17
CA ASN A 51 10.63 22.17 -18.84
C ASN A 51 11.39 23.05 -17.83
N ALA A 52 12.70 22.85 -17.77
CA ALA A 52 13.62 23.93 -17.48
C ALA A 52 14.12 24.45 -18.84
N ASP A 53 14.35 25.76 -18.90
CA ASP A 53 14.76 26.58 -20.05
C ASP A 53 13.63 27.10 -20.94
N GLU A 54 13.12 28.29 -20.61
CA GLU A 54 13.35 29.50 -21.43
C GLU A 54 12.81 30.77 -20.73
N GLU A 55 13.68 31.76 -20.62
CA GLU A 55 13.46 33.10 -20.08
C GLU A 55 13.23 34.07 -21.25
N GLN A 56 12.09 34.78 -21.31
CA GLN A 56 12.02 36.21 -21.69
C GLN A 56 10.60 36.84 -21.64
N VAL A 57 10.47 37.83 -20.75
CA VAL A 57 9.90 39.20 -20.87
C VAL A 57 8.60 39.44 -21.69
N GLY A 58 7.60 40.02 -21.02
CA GLY A 58 6.57 40.86 -21.68
C GLY A 58 5.36 41.23 -20.81
N ALA A 59 5.36 42.42 -20.21
CA ALA A 59 4.21 42.99 -19.49
C ALA A 59 3.26 43.76 -20.44
N VAL A 60 1.93 43.58 -20.34
CA VAL A 60 0.88 44.60 -20.58
C VAL A 60 -0.42 44.21 -19.84
N SER A 61 -1.16 45.24 -19.44
CA SER A 61 -2.26 45.31 -18.47
C SER A 61 -3.67 45.32 -19.11
N LYS A 62 -4.65 44.92 -18.29
CA LYS A 62 -6.02 45.49 -18.06
C LYS A 62 -7.30 44.92 -18.73
N ASP A 63 -8.28 44.75 -17.83
CA ASP A 63 -9.75 44.95 -17.90
C ASP A 63 -10.74 43.75 -18.01
N ARG A 64 -11.18 43.28 -16.81
CA ARG A 64 -12.56 43.07 -16.25
C ARG A 64 -13.61 42.16 -16.95
N PRO A 65 -14.70 41.70 -16.25
CA PRO A 65 -15.02 41.70 -14.82
C PRO A 65 -15.53 40.35 -14.22
N ALA A 66 -15.71 40.40 -12.90
CA ALA A 66 -16.34 39.49 -11.93
C ALA A 66 -17.48 38.54 -12.38
N GLU A 67 -17.41 37.30 -11.87
CA GLU A 67 -18.56 36.61 -11.29
C GLU A 67 -18.23 36.14 -9.87
N GLN A 68 -19.18 36.40 -8.97
CA GLN A 68 -19.16 36.10 -7.54
C GLN A 68 -19.81 34.73 -7.28
N GLY A 69 -19.20 33.93 -6.42
CA GLY A 69 -19.82 32.82 -5.70
C GLY A 69 -18.82 32.31 -4.65
N LEU A 70 -18.91 32.75 -3.38
CA LEU A 70 -19.45 31.95 -2.27
C LEU A 70 -18.91 30.50 -2.32
N LEU A 71 -18.02 30.01 -1.45
CA LEU A 71 -17.93 30.18 0.00
C LEU A 71 -16.47 30.02 0.44
N ALA A 72 -16.01 30.98 1.25
CA ALA A 72 -14.88 30.79 2.14
C ALA A 72 -15.39 30.08 3.41
N GLY A 73 -14.71 29.02 3.81
CA GLY A 73 -14.83 28.40 5.12
C GLY A 73 -13.50 27.78 5.46
N GLY A 74 -12.69 28.51 6.22
CA GLY A 74 -11.45 27.98 6.79
C GLY A 74 -11.79 26.90 7.81
N ALA A 75 -11.08 25.78 7.73
CA ALA A 75 -11.00 24.80 8.80
C ALA A 75 -9.59 24.90 9.38
N GLU A 76 -9.51 25.55 10.54
CA GLU A 76 -8.38 25.52 11.46
C GLU A 76 -8.23 24.11 12.05
N ASN A 77 -7.09 23.85 12.71
CA ASN A 77 -6.62 22.60 13.31
C ASN A 77 -7.55 21.86 14.32
N ASP A 78 -8.83 22.24 14.44
CA ASP A 78 -9.76 21.67 15.43
C ASP A 78 -10.43 20.36 14.98
N ASP A 79 -10.34 20.01 13.69
CA ASP A 79 -11.08 18.88 13.11
C ASP A 79 -10.51 17.48 13.46
N LEU A 80 -9.21 17.39 13.80
CA LEU A 80 -8.61 16.11 14.23
C LEU A 80 -9.03 15.71 15.65
N SER A 81 -9.15 16.68 16.56
CA SER A 81 -9.61 16.48 17.93
C SER A 81 -11.10 16.09 17.98
N ALA A 82 -11.91 16.66 17.09
CA ALA A 82 -13.31 16.27 16.94
C ALA A 82 -13.45 14.83 16.40
N TRP A 83 -12.55 14.43 15.51
CA TRP A 83 -12.45 13.05 15.00
C TRP A 83 -12.02 12.03 16.06
N ILE A 84 -11.03 12.37 16.90
CA ILE A 84 -10.57 11.52 18.01
C ILE A 84 -11.68 11.36 19.07
N ALA A 85 -12.37 12.44 19.41
CA ALA A 85 -13.49 12.40 20.36
C ALA A 85 -14.69 11.56 19.85
N ALA A 86 -14.90 11.51 18.53
CA ALA A 86 -15.92 10.66 17.92
C ALA A 86 -15.53 9.17 17.98
N ALA A 87 -14.23 8.84 17.86
CA ALA A 87 -13.73 7.47 17.99
C ALA A 87 -13.86 6.95 19.44
N GLU A 88 -13.62 7.79 20.45
CA GLU A 88 -13.81 7.43 21.86
C GLU A 88 -15.28 7.20 22.25
N GLN A 89 -16.22 7.88 21.59
CA GLN A 89 -17.66 7.67 21.82
C GLN A 89 -18.20 6.38 21.18
N LEU A 90 -17.59 5.90 20.08
CA LEU A 90 -17.99 4.67 19.40
C LEU A 90 -17.42 3.41 20.07
N LEU A 91 -16.28 3.52 20.77
CA LEU A 91 -15.55 2.41 21.41
C LEU A 91 -15.93 2.20 22.89
N GLY A 92 -17.22 2.31 23.23
CA GLY A 92 -17.75 2.25 24.60
C GLY A 92 -16.87 1.50 25.61
N LYS A 93 -16.49 2.20 26.69
CA LYS A 93 -15.58 1.67 27.74
C LYS A 93 -16.00 0.26 28.18
N PRO A 94 -15.13 -0.76 28.09
CA PRO A 94 -15.46 -2.07 28.63
C PRO A 94 -15.55 -1.98 30.16
N GLU A 95 -16.67 -2.45 30.71
CA GLU A 95 -16.78 -2.67 32.16
C GLU A 95 -15.81 -3.79 32.59
N PRO A 96 -15.11 -3.63 33.73
CA PRO A 96 -14.19 -4.64 34.21
C PRO A 96 -14.98 -5.84 34.73
N THR A 97 -14.99 -6.93 33.96
CA THR A 97 -15.47 -8.22 34.46
C THR A 97 -14.32 -8.91 35.15
N ALA A 98 -14.38 -8.95 36.48
CA ALA A 98 -13.50 -9.77 37.29
C ALA A 98 -13.79 -11.25 37.01
N ALA A 99 -12.78 -11.98 36.55
CA ALA A 99 -12.76 -13.44 36.57
C ALA A 99 -11.44 -13.89 37.18
N ASP A 100 -11.51 -14.21 38.48
CA ASP A 100 -10.56 -15.09 39.13
C ASP A 100 -10.68 -16.49 38.50
N GLY A 101 -9.56 -17.13 38.16
CA GLY A 101 -9.58 -18.48 37.59
C GLY A 101 -8.23 -19.01 37.13
N GLU A 102 -7.42 -19.42 38.10
CA GLU A 102 -6.50 -20.57 38.11
C GLU A 102 -5.78 -20.99 36.80
N ASP A 103 -4.48 -20.68 36.81
CA ASP A 103 -3.33 -21.43 36.31
C ASP A 103 -3.59 -22.87 35.83
N SER A 104 -3.53 -23.08 34.51
CA SER A 104 -3.25 -24.40 33.92
C SER A 104 -2.62 -24.21 32.53
N ALA A 105 -1.34 -24.53 32.44
CA ALA A 105 -0.53 -24.57 31.24
C ALA A 105 -1.17 -25.45 30.14
N ASN A 106 -1.66 -24.79 29.09
CA ASN A 106 -1.73 -25.29 27.73
C ASN A 106 -1.65 -24.07 26.81
N ASP A 107 -0.43 -23.57 26.64
CA ASP A 107 -0.08 -22.38 25.85
C ASP A 107 -0.07 -22.73 24.36
N THR A 108 -1.19 -23.25 23.85
CA THR A 108 -1.42 -23.38 22.42
C THR A 108 -1.96 -22.06 21.92
N GLU A 109 -1.12 -21.28 21.24
CA GLU A 109 -1.54 -20.11 20.46
C GLU A 109 -2.80 -20.47 19.67
N GLU A 110 -3.89 -19.73 19.88
CA GLU A 110 -5.13 -19.93 19.12
C GLU A 110 -4.87 -19.54 17.66
N ARG A 111 -5.12 -20.46 16.73
CA ARG A 111 -4.93 -20.25 15.30
C ARG A 111 -6.28 -20.19 14.59
N ILE A 112 -6.51 -19.12 13.85
CA ILE A 112 -7.71 -18.88 13.04
C ILE A 112 -7.34 -19.16 11.59
N GLU A 113 -7.96 -20.18 10.99
CA GLU A 113 -7.71 -20.55 9.60
C GLU A 113 -8.65 -19.79 8.66
N VAL A 114 -8.06 -19.22 7.60
CA VAL A 114 -8.77 -18.41 6.59
C VAL A 114 -8.27 -18.86 5.22
N ALA A 115 -9.17 -18.96 4.24
CA ALA A 115 -8.79 -19.30 2.87
C ALA A 115 -9.21 -18.18 1.92
N ALA A 116 -8.23 -17.53 1.30
CA ALA A 116 -8.45 -16.39 0.41
C ALA A 116 -7.75 -16.60 -0.95
N ASP A 117 -8.53 -16.88 -1.98
CA ASP A 117 -7.98 -17.17 -3.31
C ASP A 117 -7.86 -15.91 -4.17
N ARG A 118 -8.97 -15.22 -4.42
CA ARG A 118 -9.03 -14.04 -5.28
C ARG A 118 -9.67 -12.88 -4.55
N LEU A 119 -8.83 -11.96 -4.15
CA LEU A 119 -9.21 -10.70 -3.52
C LEU A 119 -9.64 -9.68 -4.58
N ASP A 120 -10.50 -8.75 -4.18
CA ASP A 120 -10.98 -7.67 -5.03
C ASP A 120 -9.82 -6.78 -5.49
N ILE A 121 -9.72 -6.60 -6.81
CA ILE A 121 -8.76 -5.74 -7.48
C ILE A 121 -9.40 -4.35 -7.65
N PRO A 122 -8.68 -3.23 -7.42
CA PRO A 122 -9.20 -1.89 -7.68
C PRO A 122 -9.81 -1.75 -9.08
N ASP A 123 -10.97 -1.08 -9.16
CA ASP A 123 -11.74 -0.96 -10.42
C ASP A 123 -10.90 -0.42 -11.58
N ASP A 124 -10.03 0.57 -11.33
CA ASP A 124 -9.20 1.19 -12.35
C ASP A 124 -8.02 0.32 -12.82
N LEU A 125 -7.71 -0.75 -12.09
CA LEU A 125 -6.70 -1.76 -12.43
C LEU A 125 -7.31 -3.07 -12.97
N SER A 126 -8.60 -3.31 -12.74
CA SER A 126 -9.30 -4.54 -13.11
C SER A 126 -9.25 -4.91 -14.61
N THR A 127 -9.00 -3.93 -15.49
CA THR A 127 -8.92 -4.15 -16.95
C THR A 127 -7.52 -4.47 -17.46
N VAL A 128 -6.50 -4.32 -16.62
CA VAL A 128 -5.09 -4.45 -17.00
C VAL A 128 -4.32 -5.46 -16.12
N VAL A 129 -5.00 -6.01 -15.11
CA VAL A 129 -4.47 -6.99 -14.17
C VAL A 129 -5.38 -8.22 -14.12
N GLU A 130 -4.80 -9.41 -14.07
CA GLU A 130 -5.49 -10.68 -13.88
C GLU A 130 -4.77 -11.54 -12.84
N TYR A 131 -5.42 -12.57 -12.30
CA TYR A 131 -4.73 -13.53 -11.43
C TYR A 131 -3.94 -14.55 -12.24
N GLY A 132 -2.67 -14.75 -11.88
CA GLY A 132 -1.83 -15.75 -12.52
C GLY A 132 -0.54 -16.03 -11.74
N ARG A 133 0.17 -17.07 -12.18
CA ARG A 133 1.41 -17.50 -11.51
C ARG A 133 2.60 -16.62 -11.94
N PRO A 134 3.27 -15.94 -11.00
CA PRO A 134 4.44 -15.14 -11.33
C PRO A 134 5.60 -16.04 -11.73
N HIS A 135 6.30 -15.68 -12.80
CA HIS A 135 7.41 -16.47 -13.34
C HIS A 135 8.41 -15.57 -14.07
N ARG A 136 9.66 -16.01 -14.11
CA ARG A 136 10.66 -15.41 -15.01
C ARG A 136 10.59 -16.12 -16.36
N THR A 137 10.76 -15.38 -17.44
CA THR A 137 11.00 -15.97 -18.77
C THR A 137 12.50 -15.86 -19.07
N ASP A 138 13.15 -16.97 -19.44
CA ASP A 138 14.56 -16.95 -19.80
C ASP A 138 14.80 -16.51 -21.27
N GLU A 139 16.07 -16.43 -21.68
CA GLU A 139 16.45 -16.03 -23.05
C GLU A 139 15.87 -16.96 -24.13
N GLY A 140 15.54 -18.21 -23.78
CA GLY A 140 14.92 -19.19 -24.66
C GLY A 140 13.39 -19.09 -24.72
N GLY A 141 12.78 -18.24 -23.88
CA GLY A 141 11.33 -18.12 -23.77
C GLY A 141 10.68 -19.11 -22.80
N GLU A 142 11.48 -19.90 -22.06
CA GLU A 142 10.96 -20.88 -21.10
C GLU A 142 10.57 -20.20 -19.79
N LYS A 143 9.45 -20.68 -19.22
CA LYS A 143 8.90 -20.14 -17.97
C LYS A 143 9.54 -20.82 -16.77
N GLN A 144 10.18 -20.04 -15.92
CA GLN A 144 10.83 -20.48 -14.69
C GLN A 144 10.05 -19.98 -13.48
N ALA A 145 9.61 -20.91 -12.63
CA ALA A 145 8.98 -20.57 -11.36
C ALA A 145 9.97 -19.79 -10.47
N LEU A 146 9.45 -18.81 -9.75
CA LEU A 146 10.22 -18.06 -8.77
C LEU A 146 10.20 -18.80 -7.43
N PRO A 147 11.33 -18.90 -6.71
CA PRO A 147 11.34 -19.51 -5.39
C PRO A 147 10.53 -18.68 -4.38
N LEU A 148 10.13 -19.32 -3.28
CA LEU A 148 9.51 -18.59 -2.15
C LEU A 148 10.51 -17.60 -1.55
N PHE A 149 11.73 -18.09 -1.28
CA PHE A 149 12.87 -17.35 -0.77
C PHE A 149 14.13 -17.73 -1.57
N ASP A 150 15.05 -16.77 -1.77
CA ASP A 150 16.38 -17.00 -2.39
C ASP A 150 17.52 -16.95 -1.36
N GLY A 151 17.18 -16.98 -0.07
CA GLY A 151 18.08 -16.79 1.06
C GLY A 151 17.32 -16.23 2.25
N ILE A 152 18.05 -15.58 3.18
CA ILE A 152 17.43 -14.78 4.25
C ILE A 152 16.63 -13.65 3.60
N PRO A 153 15.35 -13.44 3.97
CA PRO A 153 14.56 -12.33 3.45
C PRO A 153 15.30 -11.00 3.61
N LYS A 154 15.28 -10.18 2.56
CA LYS A 154 15.97 -8.89 2.56
C LYS A 154 15.02 -7.77 2.16
N ARG A 155 15.26 -6.56 2.65
CA ARG A 155 14.39 -5.41 2.34
C ARG A 155 14.28 -5.18 0.84
N GLU A 156 15.31 -5.51 0.07
CA GLU A 156 15.37 -5.40 -1.39
C GLU A 156 14.37 -6.31 -2.11
N ASP A 157 13.84 -7.35 -1.46
CA ASP A 157 12.79 -8.19 -2.01
C ASP A 157 11.43 -7.48 -1.99
N ALA A 158 11.17 -6.64 -0.98
CA ALA A 158 9.93 -5.88 -0.85
C ALA A 158 9.94 -4.69 -1.83
N ARG A 159 9.27 -4.85 -2.98
CA ARG A 159 9.19 -3.85 -4.04
C ARG A 159 7.75 -3.64 -4.49
N GLN A 160 7.31 -2.39 -4.43
CA GLN A 160 5.95 -2.01 -4.79
C GLN A 160 5.74 -2.02 -6.31
N GLY A 161 4.53 -2.40 -6.72
CA GLY A 161 4.06 -2.33 -8.09
C GLY A 161 3.10 -1.20 -8.36
N ALA A 162 1.98 -1.53 -9.02
CA ALA A 162 0.96 -0.59 -9.46
C ALA A 162 -0.05 -0.21 -8.36
N LEU A 163 -0.08 -0.95 -7.26
CA LEU A 163 -0.97 -0.74 -6.13
C LEU A 163 -0.49 0.43 -5.26
N GLY A 164 -1.40 1.21 -4.69
CA GLY A 164 -1.15 2.37 -3.83
C GLY A 164 -0.72 2.03 -2.38
N ASP A 165 -0.25 0.82 -2.12
CA ASP A 165 -0.01 0.23 -0.81
C ASP A 165 1.40 0.53 -0.24
N CYS A 166 1.95 1.71 -0.52
CA CYS A 166 3.36 2.01 -0.23
C CYS A 166 3.81 1.75 1.22
N GLY A 167 2.94 1.99 2.21
CA GLY A 167 3.28 1.72 3.60
C GLY A 167 3.25 0.24 3.97
N VAL A 168 2.47 -0.60 3.27
CA VAL A 168 2.52 -2.06 3.39
C VAL A 168 3.90 -2.56 2.95
N ILE A 169 4.33 -2.17 1.75
CA ILE A 169 5.64 -2.57 1.21
C ILE A 169 6.80 -1.99 2.04
N ALA A 170 6.68 -0.75 2.52
CA ALA A 170 7.69 -0.14 3.38
C ALA A 170 7.82 -0.87 4.72
N ALA A 171 6.69 -1.25 5.35
CA ALA A 171 6.69 -2.04 6.58
C ALA A 171 7.30 -3.44 6.36
N MET A 172 6.93 -4.15 5.29
CA MET A 172 7.55 -5.43 4.93
C MET A 172 9.06 -5.30 4.72
N GLY A 173 9.51 -4.24 4.03
CA GLY A 173 10.92 -3.93 3.85
C GLY A 173 11.65 -3.70 5.18
N ALA A 174 11.05 -2.91 6.07
CA ALA A 174 11.61 -2.62 7.40
C ALA A 174 11.76 -3.89 8.26
N VAL A 175 10.75 -4.77 8.26
CA VAL A 175 10.80 -6.06 8.98
C VAL A 175 11.88 -6.97 8.37
N ALA A 176 11.86 -7.16 7.05
CA ALA A 176 12.86 -7.99 6.37
C ALA A 176 14.30 -7.46 6.56
N GLY A 177 14.47 -6.14 6.64
CA GLY A 177 15.77 -5.51 6.81
C GLY A 177 16.36 -5.55 8.24
N LYS A 178 15.55 -5.88 9.26
CA LYS A 178 15.95 -5.79 10.67
C LYS A 178 15.66 -7.06 11.48
N VAL A 179 14.57 -7.76 11.18
CA VAL A 179 14.13 -9.00 11.84
C VAL A 179 13.67 -10.03 10.80
N PRO A 180 14.52 -10.41 9.83
CA PRO A 180 14.14 -11.22 8.67
C PRO A 180 13.55 -12.59 9.03
N ASP A 181 13.94 -13.17 10.16
CA ASP A 181 13.43 -14.45 10.64
C ASP A 181 11.90 -14.42 10.82
N LYS A 182 11.32 -13.26 11.18
CA LYS A 182 9.87 -13.10 11.31
C LYS A 182 9.13 -13.24 9.96
N ILE A 183 9.73 -12.72 8.88
CA ILE A 183 9.21 -12.91 7.52
C ILE A 183 9.39 -14.38 7.09
N GLN A 184 10.53 -14.98 7.41
CA GLN A 184 10.80 -16.35 7.00
C GLN A 184 9.87 -17.35 7.71
N SER A 185 9.56 -17.12 8.99
CA SER A 185 8.66 -17.98 9.76
C SER A 185 7.18 -17.76 9.44
N SER A 186 6.82 -16.61 8.85
CA SER A 186 5.42 -16.28 8.58
C SER A 186 4.88 -16.88 7.28
N VAL A 187 5.72 -17.48 6.42
CA VAL A 187 5.26 -18.01 5.13
C VAL A 187 5.67 -19.47 4.94
N ARG A 188 4.68 -20.34 4.73
CA ARG A 188 4.87 -21.78 4.52
C ARG A 188 4.28 -22.21 3.18
N ASP A 189 5.10 -22.85 2.35
CA ASP A 189 4.63 -23.58 1.17
C ASP A 189 3.97 -24.90 1.62
N ASN A 190 2.76 -25.18 1.16
CA ASN A 190 2.01 -26.38 1.54
C ASN A 190 2.21 -27.55 0.54
N GLU A 191 3.02 -27.37 -0.51
CA GLU A 191 3.30 -28.36 -1.56
C GLU A 191 2.09 -28.81 -2.41
N ASP A 192 0.88 -28.33 -2.09
CA ASP A 192 -0.38 -28.62 -2.78
C ASP A 192 -0.80 -27.53 -3.79
N GLY A 193 0.07 -26.53 -4.01
CA GLY A 193 -0.21 -25.38 -4.85
C GLY A 193 -0.72 -24.15 -4.09
N THR A 194 -0.84 -24.23 -2.77
CA THR A 194 -1.14 -23.12 -1.87
C THR A 194 0.06 -22.71 -1.02
N VAL A 195 -0.07 -21.57 -0.35
CA VAL A 195 0.87 -21.03 0.62
C VAL A 195 0.04 -20.56 1.82
N THR A 196 0.48 -20.89 3.03
CA THR A 196 -0.09 -20.32 4.26
C THR A 196 0.79 -19.18 4.72
N VAL A 197 0.18 -18.02 4.99
CA VAL A 197 0.81 -16.89 5.64
C VAL A 197 0.23 -16.74 7.04
N SER A 198 1.08 -16.79 8.05
CA SER A 198 0.73 -16.58 9.45
C SER A 198 0.94 -15.12 9.83
N LEU A 199 -0.14 -14.42 10.20
CA LEU A 199 -0.10 -13.05 10.71
C LEU A 199 -0.60 -13.04 12.16
N HIS A 200 0.04 -12.27 13.03
CA HIS A 200 -0.48 -12.08 14.38
C HIS A 200 -1.72 -11.18 14.33
N GLU A 201 -2.81 -11.59 14.95
CA GLU A 201 -3.94 -10.69 15.12
C GLU A 201 -3.53 -9.58 16.11
N THR A 202 -3.98 -8.36 15.85
CA THR A 202 -3.61 -7.17 16.64
C THR A 202 -4.82 -6.37 17.07
N GLU A 203 -4.66 -5.65 18.17
CA GLU A 203 -5.59 -4.64 18.67
C GLU A 203 -4.82 -3.37 19.05
N PHE A 204 -5.47 -2.22 19.03
CA PHE A 204 -4.86 -0.99 19.54
C PHE A 204 -5.16 -0.86 21.04
N LYS A 205 -4.11 -0.93 21.85
CA LYS A 205 -4.15 -0.55 23.27
C LYS A 205 -3.73 0.91 23.40
N ASP A 206 -4.44 1.65 24.24
CA ASP A 206 -4.17 3.07 24.52
C ASP A 206 -4.13 3.98 23.28
N GLY A 207 -4.79 3.59 22.19
CA GLY A 207 -4.93 4.35 20.94
C GLY A 207 -3.70 4.35 20.02
N ASP A 208 -2.49 4.27 20.58
CA ASP A 208 -1.24 4.47 19.83
C ASP A 208 -0.34 3.22 19.76
N ILE A 209 -0.68 2.12 20.44
CA ILE A 209 0.13 0.88 20.44
C ILE A 209 -0.66 -0.28 19.85
N ALA A 210 -0.26 -0.74 18.67
CA ALA A 210 -0.75 -1.99 18.09
C ALA A 210 -0.11 -3.17 18.83
N THR A 211 -0.91 -3.91 19.59
CA THR A 211 -0.50 -5.05 20.41
C THR A 211 -1.03 -6.35 19.81
N PRO A 212 -0.18 -7.39 19.64
CA PRO A 212 -0.65 -8.72 19.29
C PRO A 212 -1.61 -9.29 20.35
N THR A 213 -2.72 -9.89 19.93
CA THR A 213 -3.71 -10.50 20.83
C THR A 213 -3.26 -11.86 21.38
N GLY A 214 -2.20 -12.43 20.78
CA GLY A 214 -1.76 -13.81 21.01
C GLY A 214 -2.37 -14.82 20.03
N ARG A 215 -3.39 -14.41 19.25
CA ARG A 215 -3.95 -15.25 18.18
C ARG A 215 -3.18 -15.10 16.88
N ILE A 216 -3.13 -16.18 16.10
CA ILE A 216 -2.50 -16.23 14.79
C ILE A 216 -3.57 -16.42 13.71
N LEU A 217 -3.54 -15.59 12.68
CA LEU A 217 -4.33 -15.72 11.46
C LEU A 217 -3.52 -16.53 10.45
N ASP A 218 -3.91 -17.78 10.21
CA ASP A 218 -3.34 -18.64 9.17
C ASP A 218 -4.14 -18.49 7.88
N ILE A 219 -3.66 -17.60 7.02
CA ILE A 219 -4.30 -17.25 5.76
C ILE A 219 -3.70 -18.10 4.65
N THR A 220 -4.46 -19.07 4.18
CA THR A 220 -4.09 -19.93 3.05
C THR A 220 -4.52 -19.29 1.74
N VAL A 221 -3.55 -19.07 0.85
CA VAL A 221 -3.75 -18.44 -0.46
C VAL A 221 -3.23 -19.35 -1.57
N THR A 222 -3.81 -19.25 -2.77
CA THR A 222 -3.19 -19.87 -3.95
C THR A 222 -1.93 -19.10 -4.36
N LYS A 223 -1.02 -19.78 -5.07
CA LYS A 223 0.21 -19.19 -5.64
C LYS A 223 -0.03 -18.24 -6.82
N ASP A 224 -1.29 -17.98 -7.16
CA ASP A 224 -1.65 -17.01 -8.19
C ASP A 224 -1.80 -15.63 -7.53
N VAL A 225 -1.10 -14.65 -8.07
CA VAL A 225 -1.17 -13.25 -7.63
C VAL A 225 -1.64 -12.38 -8.79
N PRO A 226 -2.02 -11.13 -8.54
CA PRO A 226 -2.30 -10.20 -9.62
C PRO A 226 -1.05 -9.98 -10.51
N VAL A 227 -1.16 -10.33 -11.79
CA VAL A 227 -0.14 -10.17 -12.84
C VAL A 227 -0.64 -9.24 -13.95
N LEU A 228 0.28 -8.65 -14.70
CA LEU A 228 -0.07 -7.79 -15.85
C LEU A 228 -0.75 -8.63 -16.95
N ALA A 229 -1.95 -8.24 -17.39
CA ALA A 229 -2.66 -8.95 -18.46
C ALA A 229 -1.88 -8.91 -19.80
N GLU A 230 -1.15 -7.82 -20.06
CA GLU A 230 -0.30 -7.66 -21.25
C GLU A 230 1.03 -8.42 -21.16
N LYS A 231 1.45 -8.84 -19.96
CA LYS A 231 2.68 -9.59 -19.70
C LYS A 231 2.43 -10.67 -18.64
N PRO A 232 1.71 -11.75 -19.00
CA PRO A 232 1.35 -12.79 -18.05
C PRO A 232 2.61 -13.36 -17.38
N GLY A 233 2.65 -13.31 -16.04
CA GLY A 233 3.81 -13.73 -15.24
C GLY A 233 4.57 -12.61 -14.56
N GLU A 234 4.44 -11.37 -15.03
CA GLU A 234 4.97 -10.19 -14.34
C GLU A 234 3.97 -9.75 -13.26
N ALA A 235 4.37 -9.85 -11.99
CA ALA A 235 3.52 -9.45 -10.87
C ALA A 235 3.19 -7.95 -10.96
N ALA A 236 1.90 -7.62 -10.86
CA ALA A 236 1.39 -6.26 -11.02
C ALA A 236 1.54 -5.42 -9.74
N PHE A 237 1.37 -6.04 -8.57
CA PHE A 237 1.45 -5.41 -7.25
C PHE A 237 2.84 -5.66 -6.65
N ALA A 238 3.00 -6.29 -5.49
CA ALA A 238 4.33 -6.65 -4.99
C ALA A 238 5.14 -7.38 -6.07
N ARG A 239 6.23 -6.73 -6.54
CA ARG A 239 6.95 -7.07 -7.78
C ARG A 239 7.89 -8.27 -7.59
N CYS A 240 7.28 -9.43 -7.37
CA CYS A 240 7.95 -10.72 -7.17
C CYS A 240 8.95 -11.04 -8.30
N THR A 241 8.59 -10.75 -9.55
CA THR A 241 9.45 -10.96 -10.72
C THR A 241 10.73 -10.15 -10.69
N ASN A 242 10.66 -8.89 -10.23
CA ASN A 242 11.82 -8.01 -10.10
C ASN A 242 12.68 -8.35 -8.87
N ALA A 243 12.03 -8.83 -7.80
CA ALA A 243 12.71 -9.31 -6.60
C ALA A 243 13.41 -10.66 -6.84
N GLY A 244 12.84 -11.51 -7.70
CA GLY A 244 13.31 -12.87 -7.91
C GLY A 244 12.77 -13.89 -6.90
N VAL A 245 11.86 -13.47 -6.01
CA VAL A 245 11.24 -14.27 -4.94
C VAL A 245 9.75 -13.95 -4.83
N THR A 246 8.96 -14.85 -4.23
CA THR A 246 7.49 -14.72 -4.19
C THR A 246 6.90 -14.38 -2.83
N TRP A 247 7.67 -14.48 -1.74
CA TRP A 247 7.17 -14.14 -0.41
C TRP A 247 6.49 -12.77 -0.31
N PRO A 248 6.96 -11.68 -0.97
CA PRO A 248 6.31 -10.37 -0.81
C PRO A 248 4.89 -10.36 -1.36
N GLY A 249 4.65 -11.04 -2.49
CA GLY A 249 3.31 -11.13 -3.09
C GLY A 249 2.34 -11.95 -2.27
N TYR A 250 2.81 -13.01 -1.61
CA TYR A 250 1.94 -13.80 -0.73
C TYR A 250 1.63 -13.08 0.57
N ILE A 251 2.58 -12.36 1.17
CA ILE A 251 2.30 -11.53 2.35
C ILE A 251 1.36 -10.37 2.00
N GLU A 252 1.59 -9.66 0.89
CA GLU A 252 0.70 -8.59 0.42
C GLU A 252 -0.73 -9.11 0.20
N LYS A 253 -0.87 -10.29 -0.43
CA LYS A 253 -2.16 -10.97 -0.61
C LYS A 253 -2.80 -11.31 0.73
N ALA A 254 -2.05 -11.92 1.66
CA ALA A 254 -2.57 -12.27 2.97
C ALA A 254 -3.02 -11.03 3.78
N LEU A 255 -2.26 -9.94 3.74
CA LEU A 255 -2.63 -8.68 4.37
C LEU A 255 -3.93 -8.10 3.79
N GLY A 256 -4.20 -8.28 2.50
CA GLY A 256 -5.49 -7.92 1.90
C GLY A 256 -6.64 -8.83 2.36
N ALA A 257 -6.36 -10.08 2.71
CA ALA A 257 -7.34 -11.04 3.20
C ALA A 257 -7.66 -10.91 4.69
N VAL A 258 -6.87 -10.14 5.47
CA VAL A 258 -7.11 -9.91 6.91
C VAL A 258 -8.54 -9.40 7.17
N ASP A 259 -9.13 -8.67 6.22
CA ASP A 259 -10.48 -8.11 6.34
C ASP A 259 -11.58 -9.19 6.45
N GLU A 260 -11.29 -10.41 6.00
CA GLU A 260 -12.19 -11.57 6.11
C GLU A 260 -12.26 -12.11 7.55
N THR A 261 -11.29 -11.76 8.39
CA THR A 261 -11.22 -12.17 9.80
C THR A 261 -11.83 -11.14 10.73
N TRP A 262 -12.13 -9.95 10.23
CA TRP A 262 -12.62 -8.85 11.04
C TRP A 262 -14.04 -9.12 11.55
N PRO A 263 -14.30 -8.90 12.85
CA PRO A 263 -15.67 -8.80 13.31
C PRO A 263 -16.35 -7.59 12.62
N PRO A 264 -17.69 -7.61 12.44
CA PRO A 264 -18.42 -6.57 11.72
C PRO A 264 -18.14 -5.14 12.21
N GLU A 265 -17.86 -4.97 13.50
CA GLU A 265 -17.56 -3.70 14.15
C GLU A 265 -16.19 -3.16 13.74
N ARG A 266 -15.18 -4.04 13.59
CA ARG A 266 -13.83 -3.64 13.16
C ARG A 266 -13.83 -3.22 11.69
N GLY A 267 -14.60 -3.91 10.86
CA GLY A 267 -14.78 -3.52 9.46
C GLY A 267 -15.38 -2.12 9.28
N GLN A 268 -16.02 -1.56 10.31
CA GLN A 268 -16.60 -0.22 10.31
C GLN A 268 -15.65 0.86 10.85
N ASN A 269 -14.44 0.49 11.31
CA ASN A 269 -13.48 1.45 11.86
C ASN A 269 -12.96 2.37 10.74
N PRO A 270 -13.28 3.68 10.76
CA PRO A 270 -12.87 4.60 9.70
C PRO A 270 -11.35 4.80 9.63
N LEU A 271 -10.60 4.46 10.69
CA LEU A 271 -9.14 4.49 10.69
C LEU A 271 -8.53 3.42 9.77
N LEU A 272 -9.27 2.36 9.45
CA LEU A 272 -8.84 1.26 8.58
C LEU A 272 -9.28 1.46 7.11
N GLY A 273 -9.99 2.55 6.82
CA GLY A 273 -10.46 2.90 5.48
C GLY A 273 -11.97 2.77 5.32
N ASN A 274 -12.42 2.74 4.06
CA ASN A 274 -13.83 2.56 3.73
C ASN A 274 -14.24 1.09 3.98
N PRO A 275 -15.24 0.81 4.83
CA PRO A 275 -15.73 -0.54 5.13
C PRO A 275 -16.19 -1.34 3.89
N ALA A 276 -16.55 -0.64 2.82
CA ALA A 276 -17.00 -1.25 1.57
C ALA A 276 -15.84 -1.72 0.68
N GLU A 277 -14.61 -1.29 0.95
CA GLU A 277 -13.42 -1.69 0.20
C GLU A 277 -12.70 -2.81 0.95
N ARG A 278 -12.35 -3.88 0.23
CA ARG A 278 -11.72 -5.08 0.79
C ARG A 278 -10.55 -5.52 -0.09
N GLY A 279 -9.69 -6.39 0.42
CA GLY A 279 -8.64 -6.99 -0.39
C GLY A 279 -7.65 -5.96 -0.92
N TYR A 280 -7.23 -6.12 -2.19
CA TYR A 280 -6.32 -5.15 -2.82
C TYR A 280 -6.98 -3.78 -3.02
N ALA A 281 -8.30 -3.71 -3.20
CA ALA A 281 -9.02 -2.44 -3.30
C ALA A 281 -8.87 -1.57 -2.03
N ARG A 282 -8.85 -2.19 -0.85
CA ARG A 282 -8.53 -1.50 0.41
C ARG A 282 -7.07 -1.08 0.46
N LEU A 283 -6.15 -1.99 0.17
CA LEU A 283 -4.71 -1.71 0.24
C LEU A 283 -4.28 -0.58 -0.73
N ASP A 284 -4.95 -0.42 -1.86
CA ASP A 284 -4.68 0.64 -2.85
C ASP A 284 -4.89 2.07 -2.31
N LYS A 285 -5.60 2.24 -1.20
CA LYS A 285 -5.81 3.57 -0.59
C LYS A 285 -4.60 4.10 0.15
N GLY A 286 -3.58 3.27 0.34
CA GLY A 286 -2.42 3.57 1.16
C GLY A 286 -2.74 3.43 2.65
N THR A 287 -1.75 3.76 3.46
CA THR A 287 -1.77 3.48 4.91
C THR A 287 -1.19 4.66 5.68
N GLY A 288 -1.83 5.06 6.78
CA GLY A 288 -1.27 5.99 7.76
C GLY A 288 -0.39 5.30 8.81
N ALA A 289 0.15 6.06 9.76
CA ALA A 289 1.06 5.54 10.80
C ALA A 289 0.44 4.42 11.65
N TRP A 290 -0.85 4.53 12.01
CA TRP A 290 -1.54 3.46 12.76
C TRP A 290 -1.58 2.15 11.99
N THR A 291 -2.07 2.14 10.75
CA THR A 291 -2.07 0.92 9.93
C THR A 291 -0.65 0.40 9.68
N GLN A 292 0.34 1.27 9.55
CA GLN A 292 1.74 0.86 9.44
C GLN A 292 2.23 0.17 10.72
N ALA A 293 1.91 0.69 11.90
CA ALA A 293 2.22 0.05 13.19
C ALA A 293 1.49 -1.29 13.31
N GLU A 294 0.22 -1.36 12.93
CA GLU A 294 -0.55 -2.60 12.89
C GLU A 294 0.14 -3.67 12.04
N ILE A 295 0.59 -3.33 10.83
CA ILE A 295 1.30 -4.25 9.94
C ILE A 295 2.64 -4.69 10.56
N LEU A 296 3.39 -3.78 11.18
CA LEU A 296 4.62 -4.13 11.89
C LEU A 296 4.35 -5.15 13.00
N ALA A 297 3.28 -4.97 13.78
CA ALA A 297 2.89 -5.90 14.83
C ALA A 297 2.38 -7.24 14.27
N GLN A 298 1.55 -7.21 13.22
CA GLN A 298 1.04 -8.41 12.53
C GLN A 298 2.15 -9.29 11.99
N LEU A 299 3.20 -8.69 11.41
CA LEU A 299 4.32 -9.43 10.81
C LEU A 299 5.31 -9.99 11.83
N THR A 300 5.37 -9.42 13.04
CA THR A 300 6.45 -9.72 13.99
C THR A 300 5.98 -10.41 15.26
N GLY A 301 4.69 -10.29 15.59
CA GLY A 301 4.16 -10.73 16.88
C GLY A 301 4.70 -9.92 18.04
N ARG A 302 5.15 -8.68 17.79
CA ARG A 302 5.64 -7.74 18.80
C ARG A 302 4.80 -6.47 18.76
N PRO A 303 4.62 -5.76 19.89
CA PRO A 303 3.98 -4.46 19.87
C PRO A 303 4.67 -3.49 18.91
N ALA A 304 3.89 -2.60 18.31
CA ALA A 304 4.37 -1.50 17.50
C ALA A 304 3.64 -0.21 17.89
N CYS A 305 4.38 0.88 18.01
CA CYS A 305 3.85 2.16 18.43
C CYS A 305 3.73 3.13 17.26
N VAL A 306 2.75 4.03 17.38
CA VAL A 306 2.72 5.31 16.69
C VAL A 306 3.23 6.36 17.67
N ASP A 307 4.21 7.15 17.23
CA ASP A 307 4.76 8.23 18.06
C ASP A 307 5.07 9.44 17.18
N ARG A 308 5.36 10.58 17.81
CA ARG A 308 5.41 11.88 17.15
C ARG A 308 6.78 12.53 17.25
N LEU A 309 7.30 12.99 16.13
CA LEU A 309 8.40 13.93 16.08
C LEU A 309 7.96 15.30 16.61
N ASN A 310 8.88 15.98 17.29
CA ASN A 310 8.64 17.33 17.78
C ASN A 310 8.66 18.32 16.60
N THR A 311 7.54 19.02 16.41
CA THR A 311 7.35 20.00 15.33
C THR A 311 7.69 21.43 15.71
N ASP A 312 8.14 21.65 16.95
CA ASP A 312 8.48 22.98 17.46
C ASP A 312 9.76 23.52 16.78
N PRO A 313 9.86 24.85 16.58
CA PRO A 313 11.08 25.46 16.07
C PRO A 313 12.29 25.11 16.94
N GLY A 314 13.35 24.58 16.32
CA GLY A 314 14.60 24.23 17.01
C GLY A 314 14.67 22.79 17.54
N ALA A 315 13.62 21.98 17.39
CA ALA A 315 13.59 20.60 17.85
C ALA A 315 14.40 19.60 17.00
N ALA A 316 15.25 20.07 16.09
CA ALA A 316 16.01 19.23 15.18
C ALA A 316 16.94 18.24 15.91
N ALA A 317 17.59 18.69 16.98
CA ALA A 317 18.48 17.84 17.79
C ALA A 317 17.69 16.75 18.55
N ASP A 318 16.52 17.09 19.09
CA ASP A 318 15.66 16.12 19.78
C ASP A 318 15.15 15.05 18.79
N ASN A 319 14.70 15.48 17.60
CA ASN A 319 14.27 14.56 16.55
C ASN A 319 15.43 13.70 16.04
N GLU A 320 16.64 14.24 15.96
CA GLU A 320 17.84 13.47 15.61
C GLU A 320 18.14 12.39 16.64
N ALA A 321 18.05 12.71 17.93
CA ALA A 321 18.20 11.72 18.99
C ALA A 321 17.15 10.60 18.89
N VAL A 322 15.88 10.96 18.62
CA VAL A 322 14.79 9.98 18.43
C VAL A 322 15.07 9.06 17.25
N LEU A 323 15.30 9.62 16.06
CA LEU A 323 15.52 8.84 14.84
C LEU A 323 16.79 7.98 14.92
N THR A 324 17.85 8.49 15.56
CA THR A 324 19.08 7.74 15.81
C THR A 324 18.80 6.55 16.73
N ALA A 325 18.09 6.76 17.84
CA ALA A 325 17.75 5.69 18.77
C ALA A 325 16.92 4.57 18.10
N LEU A 326 15.97 4.93 17.22
CA LEU A 326 15.19 3.95 16.44
C LEU A 326 16.09 3.09 15.54
N VAL A 327 17.04 3.72 14.84
CA VAL A 327 17.98 3.02 13.94
C VAL A 327 18.94 2.13 14.73
N GLU A 328 19.55 2.64 15.79
CA GLU A 328 20.55 1.95 16.60
C GLU A 328 19.97 0.76 17.36
N SER A 329 18.73 0.88 17.83
CA SER A 329 18.01 -0.25 18.46
C SER A 329 17.49 -1.27 17.45
N GLY A 330 17.72 -1.07 16.15
CA GLY A 330 17.32 -2.00 15.11
C GLY A 330 15.81 -2.12 14.92
N ARG A 331 15.03 -1.11 15.34
CA ARG A 331 13.56 -1.14 15.27
C ARG A 331 13.10 -0.91 13.83
N PRO A 332 12.35 -1.84 13.19
CA PRO A 332 11.62 -1.54 11.96
C PRO A 332 10.82 -0.25 12.10
N THR A 333 11.08 0.73 11.23
CA THR A 333 10.51 2.08 11.33
C THR A 333 10.05 2.57 9.97
N VAL A 334 8.82 3.08 9.91
CA VAL A 334 8.20 3.65 8.71
C VAL A 334 7.83 5.11 8.97
N VAL A 335 8.19 5.97 8.03
CA VAL A 335 7.90 7.41 8.04
C VAL A 335 7.18 7.77 6.74
N SER A 336 6.25 8.72 6.79
CA SER A 336 5.43 9.08 5.63
C SER A 336 5.49 10.56 5.35
N THR A 337 5.68 10.94 4.09
CA THR A 337 5.60 12.35 3.67
C THR A 337 4.17 12.87 3.74
N VAL A 338 4.01 14.17 3.98
CA VAL A 338 2.70 14.83 3.87
C VAL A 338 2.22 14.88 2.41
N PRO A 339 0.90 15.00 2.17
CA PRO A 339 0.33 15.34 0.86
C PRO A 339 0.89 16.65 0.29
N ASP A 340 0.84 16.78 -1.02
CA ASP A 340 1.46 17.90 -1.76
C ASP A 340 0.98 19.28 -1.27
N PHE A 341 -0.34 19.41 -1.02
CA PHE A 341 -0.94 20.65 -0.53
C PHE A 341 -0.53 21.02 0.92
N MET A 342 0.06 20.10 1.67
CA MET A 342 0.58 20.32 3.02
C MET A 342 2.10 20.50 3.07
N GLN A 343 2.78 20.37 1.93
CA GLN A 343 4.23 20.55 1.87
C GLN A 343 4.61 21.99 2.24
N ARG A 344 5.56 22.13 3.17
CA ARG A 344 6.06 23.44 3.62
C ARG A 344 7.31 23.89 2.87
N ALA A 345 7.89 23.00 2.09
CA ALA A 345 9.06 23.21 1.25
C ALA A 345 9.02 22.25 0.05
N ASP A 346 9.77 22.53 -1.01
CA ASP A 346 9.79 21.70 -2.21
C ASP A 346 10.39 20.30 -1.92
N PRO A 347 9.58 19.22 -1.93
CA PRO A 347 10.06 17.87 -1.62
C PRO A 347 11.02 17.32 -2.68
N ARG A 348 11.03 17.88 -3.88
CA ARG A 348 11.86 17.42 -5.01
C ARG A 348 13.34 17.68 -4.80
N VAL A 349 13.68 18.62 -3.91
CA VAL A 349 15.08 18.91 -3.51
C VAL A 349 15.76 17.64 -2.98
N TYR A 350 14.99 16.75 -2.34
CA TYR A 350 15.49 15.48 -1.80
C TYR A 350 14.96 14.26 -2.57
N LYS A 351 14.35 14.46 -3.75
CA LYS A 351 13.68 13.41 -4.54
C LYS A 351 12.58 12.68 -3.76
N LEU A 352 11.94 13.38 -2.83
CA LEU A 352 10.79 12.85 -2.09
C LEU A 352 9.54 12.86 -2.98
N ARG A 353 8.66 11.90 -2.73
CA ARG A 353 7.29 11.86 -3.24
C ARG A 353 6.37 12.26 -2.12
N CYS A 354 5.36 13.09 -2.42
CA CYS A 354 4.31 13.43 -1.46
C CYS A 354 3.37 12.25 -1.25
N GLN A 355 2.71 12.20 -0.09
CA GLN A 355 1.76 11.14 0.27
C GLN A 355 2.34 9.72 0.09
N HIS A 356 3.63 9.56 0.39
CA HIS A 356 4.36 8.30 0.20
C HIS A 356 5.08 7.86 1.49
N ALA A 357 5.10 6.55 1.72
CA ALA A 357 5.77 5.94 2.86
C ALA A 357 7.22 5.54 2.51
N TYR A 358 8.09 5.58 3.51
CA TYR A 358 9.51 5.24 3.42
C TYR A 358 9.94 4.43 4.65
N GLU A 359 10.86 3.49 4.46
CA GLU A 359 11.58 2.86 5.57
C GLU A 359 12.73 3.80 6.02
N LEU A 360 12.84 4.02 7.33
CA LEU A 360 14.01 4.68 7.93
C LEU A 360 15.14 3.65 8.07
N ILE A 361 16.21 3.81 7.29
CA ILE A 361 17.32 2.84 7.26
C ILE A 361 18.55 3.31 8.04
N GLY A 362 18.70 4.61 8.28
CA GLY A 362 19.87 5.19 8.94
C GLY A 362 19.72 6.65 9.31
N VAL A 363 20.62 7.13 10.17
CA VAL A 363 20.85 8.55 10.45
C VAL A 363 22.35 8.79 10.38
N GLU A 364 22.79 9.71 9.53
CA GLU A 364 24.21 10.03 9.32
C GLU A 364 24.37 11.54 9.11
N ASP A 365 25.34 12.17 9.81
CA ASP A 365 25.68 13.58 9.69
C ASP A 365 24.47 14.55 9.78
N GLY A 366 23.56 14.30 10.73
CA GLY A 366 22.33 15.09 10.90
C GLY A 366 21.28 14.90 9.80
N LYS A 367 21.37 13.79 9.05
CA LYS A 367 20.44 13.47 7.94
C LYS A 367 19.84 12.09 8.10
N ALA A 368 18.55 11.97 7.81
CA ALA A 368 17.85 10.70 7.71
C ALA A 368 18.14 10.05 6.35
N LEU A 369 18.47 8.76 6.39
CA LEU A 369 18.58 7.89 5.22
C LEU A 369 17.29 7.08 5.07
N LEU A 370 16.70 7.13 3.88
CA LEU A 370 15.38 6.59 3.63
C LEU A 370 15.39 5.63 2.45
N ARG A 371 14.63 4.54 2.56
CA ARG A 371 14.39 3.61 1.45
C ARG A 371 12.98 3.79 0.91
N ASN A 372 12.91 4.20 -0.36
CA ASN A 372 11.69 4.16 -1.15
C ASN A 372 11.21 2.70 -1.40
N PRO A 373 9.95 2.33 -1.05
CA PRO A 373 9.39 1.00 -1.26
C PRO A 373 9.27 0.60 -2.75
N TYR A 374 9.43 1.52 -3.69
CA TYR A 374 9.55 1.18 -5.11
C TYR A 374 10.81 0.36 -5.43
N GLY A 375 11.76 0.26 -4.48
CA GLY A 375 13.04 -0.45 -4.66
C GLY A 375 14.03 0.27 -5.58
N HIS A 376 13.72 1.51 -5.97
CA HIS A 376 14.54 2.40 -6.78
C HIS A 376 14.11 3.85 -6.52
N LYS A 377 14.82 4.84 -7.09
CA LYS A 377 14.59 6.28 -6.83
C LYS A 377 14.52 6.57 -5.32
N HIS A 378 15.52 6.10 -4.58
CA HIS A 378 15.66 6.43 -3.18
C HIS A 378 15.91 7.94 -3.03
N PRO A 379 15.37 8.58 -1.96
CA PRO A 379 15.64 9.98 -1.68
C PRO A 379 17.13 10.24 -1.47
N ASP A 380 17.55 11.47 -1.73
CA ASP A 380 18.83 11.93 -1.19
C ASP A 380 18.72 12.07 0.34
N PRO A 381 19.82 11.94 1.12
CA PRO A 381 19.79 12.09 2.58
C PRO A 381 19.10 13.40 3.01
N VAL A 382 18.08 13.29 3.86
CA VAL A 382 17.22 14.42 4.25
C VAL A 382 17.71 15.04 5.56
N PRO A 383 18.12 16.32 5.61
CA PRO A 383 18.48 16.98 6.86
C PRO A 383 17.34 16.91 7.89
N ILE A 384 17.66 16.56 9.13
CA ILE A 384 16.64 16.37 10.17
C ILE A 384 15.93 17.68 10.51
N ALA A 385 16.63 18.80 10.38
CA ALA A 385 16.05 20.15 10.48
C ALA A 385 14.97 20.46 9.42
N GLU A 386 14.96 19.73 8.29
CA GLU A 386 13.98 19.88 7.22
C GLU A 386 12.89 18.80 7.28
N PHE A 387 13.05 17.78 8.13
CA PHE A 387 12.18 16.60 8.15
C PHE A 387 10.71 16.96 8.42
N THR A 388 10.43 17.81 9.41
CA THR A 388 9.06 18.24 9.76
C THR A 388 8.39 19.14 8.72
N LYS A 389 9.11 19.57 7.67
CA LYS A 389 8.54 20.30 6.53
C LYS A 389 7.98 19.38 5.46
N HIS A 390 8.46 18.13 5.43
CA HIS A 390 8.15 17.16 4.38
C HIS A 390 7.41 15.92 4.88
N PHE A 391 7.57 15.58 6.16
CA PHE A 391 7.03 14.37 6.77
C PHE A 391 5.86 14.68 7.70
N ASN A 392 4.94 13.72 7.79
CA ASN A 392 3.97 13.69 8.88
C ASN A 392 4.74 13.69 10.19
N SER A 393 4.17 14.32 11.21
CA SER A 393 4.75 14.30 12.54
C SER A 393 4.73 12.90 13.15
N TYR A 394 3.77 12.07 12.75
CA TYR A 394 3.65 10.68 13.20
C TYR A 394 4.54 9.73 12.39
N TYR A 395 5.18 8.80 13.10
CA TYR A 395 5.90 7.66 12.55
C TYR A 395 5.41 6.36 13.20
N ALA A 396 5.61 5.24 12.51
CA ALA A 396 5.33 3.91 13.05
C ALA A 396 6.64 3.19 13.32
N ALA A 397 6.79 2.57 14.48
CA ALA A 397 7.98 1.78 14.81
C ALA A 397 7.61 0.56 15.63
N LEU A 398 8.26 -0.57 15.35
CA LEU A 398 8.18 -1.73 16.23
C LEU A 398 8.72 -1.36 17.61
N GLU A 399 8.10 -1.78 18.71
CA GLU A 399 8.66 -1.53 20.03
C GLU A 399 9.98 -2.30 20.23
N GLY A 400 10.88 -1.73 21.03
CA GLY A 400 12.11 -2.43 21.44
C GLY A 400 11.77 -3.71 22.21
N GLU A 401 12.70 -4.66 22.25
CA GLU A 401 12.52 -5.79 23.16
C GLU A 401 12.55 -5.25 24.59
N THR A 402 11.45 -5.41 25.33
CA THR A 402 11.47 -5.22 26.77
C THR A 402 12.36 -6.31 27.33
N GLY A 403 13.61 -5.95 27.64
CA GLY A 403 14.51 -6.85 28.34
C GLY A 403 13.82 -7.29 29.63
N GLY A 404 13.44 -8.57 29.70
CA GLY A 404 13.02 -9.20 30.93
C GLY A 404 14.17 -9.12 31.93
N GLY A 405 14.08 -8.15 32.84
CA GLY A 405 14.97 -7.99 33.97
C GLY A 405 14.62 -8.91 35.12
#